data_AF-A0A251XLP9-F1
#
_entry.id   AF-A0A251XLP9-F1
#
_cell.length_a   1.000
_cell.length_b   1.000
_cell.length_c   1.000
_cell.angle_alpha   90.00
_cell.angle_beta   90.00
_cell.angle_gamma   90.00
#
_symmetry.space_group_name_H-M   'P 1'
#
loop_
_entity.id
_entity.type
_entity.pdbx_description
1 polymer ?
#
loop_
_entity_poly.entity_id
_entity_poly.type
_entity_poly.pdbx_seq_one_letter_code
_entity_poly.pdbx_strand_id
1 'polypeptide(L)'
;MDLRRLGEAGALVDFLAADIEFHHLILEASGNDMFCALREVITEVLSGRTHQGLMPRTPRPHALDTHEQVAHAIRDGDAATAEAGMASLLAEVSSAIT
;
A
#
# COMPACT_ATOMS: atom_id res chain seq x y z
N MET A 1 1.74 -10.14 -6.82
CA MET A 1 0.77 -11.24 -7.11
C MET A 1 -0.05 -11.60 -5.88
N ASP A 2 0.55 -11.74 -4.69
CA ASP A 2 -0.24 -12.10 -3.49
C ASP A 2 -1.16 -11.00 -2.97
N LEU A 3 -0.75 -9.71 -3.01
CA LEU A 3 -1.56 -8.60 -2.50
C LEU A 3 -2.96 -8.53 -3.12
N ARG A 4 -3.08 -8.51 -4.46
CA ARG A 4 -4.39 -8.52 -5.13
C ARG A 4 -5.23 -9.74 -4.74
N ARG A 5 -4.63 -10.94 -4.85
CA ARG A 5 -5.32 -12.20 -4.58
C ARG A 5 -5.89 -12.24 -3.16
N LEU A 6 -5.11 -11.80 -2.17
CA LEU A 6 -5.53 -11.75 -0.77
C LEU A 6 -6.62 -10.70 -0.53
N GLY A 7 -6.48 -9.54 -1.19
CA GLY A 7 -7.48 -8.47 -1.15
C GLY A 7 -8.84 -8.92 -1.70
N GLU A 8 -8.87 -9.50 -2.89
CA GLU A 8 -10.09 -10.00 -3.54
C GLU A 8 -10.75 -11.13 -2.72
N ALA A 9 -9.97 -11.95 -2.04
CA ALA A 9 -10.46 -12.99 -1.13
C ALA A 9 -10.98 -12.47 0.22
N GLY A 10 -10.77 -11.18 0.53
CA GLY A 10 -11.11 -10.60 1.83
C GLY A 10 -10.27 -11.13 2.99
N ALA A 11 -9.09 -11.69 2.69
CA ALA A 11 -8.16 -12.23 3.69
C ALA A 11 -7.38 -11.07 4.35
N LEU A 12 -8.08 -10.22 5.13
CA LEU A 12 -7.56 -8.92 5.58
C LEU A 12 -6.25 -8.99 6.39
N VAL A 13 -6.03 -10.05 7.17
CA VAL A 13 -4.80 -10.23 7.96
C VAL A 13 -3.61 -10.46 7.03
N ASP A 14 -3.75 -11.41 6.11
CA ASP A 14 -2.68 -11.74 5.15
C ASP A 14 -2.48 -10.60 4.14
N PHE A 15 -3.57 -9.94 3.74
CA PHE A 15 -3.53 -8.75 2.90
C PHE A 15 -2.74 -7.63 3.58
N LEU A 16 -3.01 -7.33 4.86
CA LEU A 16 -2.29 -6.32 5.62
C LEU A 16 -0.79 -6.64 5.69
N ALA A 17 -0.42 -7.91 5.91
CA ALA A 17 0.97 -8.32 5.91
C ALA A 17 1.66 -8.07 4.56
N ALA A 18 0.99 -8.43 3.46
CA ALA A 18 1.50 -8.19 2.10
C ALA A 18 1.59 -6.70 1.76
N ASP A 19 0.65 -5.88 2.22
CA ASP A 19 0.62 -4.43 2.03
C ASP A 19 1.78 -3.74 2.78
N ILE A 20 2.00 -4.13 4.05
CA ILE A 20 3.16 -3.66 4.83
C ILE A 20 4.47 -4.03 4.14
N GLU A 21 4.62 -5.29 3.72
CA GLU A 21 5.82 -5.75 3.04
C GLU A 21 6.08 -4.98 1.74
N PHE A 22 5.03 -4.73 0.94
CA PHE A 22 5.13 -3.93 -0.27
C PHE A 22 5.69 -2.53 0.01
N HIS A 23 5.14 -1.82 1.00
CA HIS A 23 5.63 -0.49 1.37
C HIS A 23 7.05 -0.53 1.94
N HIS A 24 7.39 -1.54 2.74
CA HIS A 24 8.75 -1.70 3.26
C HIS A 24 9.74 -1.87 2.10
N LEU A 25 9.46 -2.75 1.15
CA LEU A 25 10.30 -2.99 -0.03
C LEU A 25 10.59 -1.70 -0.81
N ILE A 26 9.58 -0.84 -1.00
CA ILE A 26 9.77 0.47 -1.67
C ILE A 26 10.71 1.36 -0.87
N LEU A 27 10.56 1.44 0.46
CA LEU A 27 11.43 2.25 1.32
C LEU A 27 12.87 1.74 1.26
N GLU A 28 13.11 0.43 1.30
CA GLU A 28 14.47 -0.11 1.19
C GLU A 28 15.08 0.12 -0.20
N ALA A 29 14.29 -0.07 -1.26
CA ALA A 29 14.71 0.13 -2.63
C ALA A 29 15.12 1.59 -2.93
N SER A 30 14.68 2.55 -2.12
CA SER A 30 15.10 3.95 -2.22
C SER A 30 16.59 4.16 -1.91
N GLY A 31 17.24 3.23 -1.19
CA GLY A 31 18.61 3.38 -0.71
C GLY A 31 18.81 4.53 0.28
N ASN A 32 17.72 5.10 0.82
CA ASN A 32 17.75 6.22 1.74
C ASN A 32 17.43 5.74 3.16
N ASP A 33 18.44 5.74 4.02
CA ASP A 33 18.32 5.29 5.42
C ASP A 33 17.26 6.07 6.21
N MET A 34 17.05 7.35 5.90
CA MET A 34 16.00 8.14 6.55
C MET A 34 14.60 7.65 6.19
N PHE A 35 14.39 7.16 4.96
CA PHE A 35 13.13 6.55 4.55
C PHE A 35 12.97 5.15 5.13
N CYS A 36 14.05 4.36 5.21
CA CYS A 36 14.02 3.07 5.91
C CYS A 36 13.62 3.21 7.39
N ALA A 37 14.01 4.29 8.06
CA ALA A 37 13.60 4.55 9.44
C ALA A 37 12.09 4.74 9.63
N LEU A 38 11.32 4.95 8.55
CA LEU A 38 9.86 5.12 8.59
C LEU A 38 9.08 3.80 8.52
N ARG A 39 9.75 2.64 8.35
CA ARG A 39 9.07 1.34 8.20
C ARG A 39 8.09 1.02 9.32
N GLU A 40 8.53 1.18 10.58
CA GLU A 40 7.67 0.91 11.74
C GLU A 40 6.49 1.87 11.81
N VAL A 41 6.69 3.15 11.47
CA VAL A 41 5.62 4.15 11.41
C VAL A 41 4.57 3.75 10.37
N ILE A 42 4.99 3.31 9.18
CA ILE A 42 4.08 2.82 8.14
C ILE A 42 3.31 1.57 8.61
N THR A 43 3.99 0.62 9.25
CA THR A 43 3.36 -0.57 9.82
C THR A 43 2.24 -0.21 10.79
N GLU A 44 2.49 0.72 11.71
CA GLU A 44 1.49 1.16 12.70
C GLU A 44 0.30 1.87 12.06
N VAL A 45 0.54 2.72 11.05
CA VAL A 45 -0.54 3.43 10.34
C VAL A 45 -1.44 2.44 9.59
N LEU A 46 -0.87 1.49 8.87
CA LEU A 46 -1.64 0.48 8.12
C LEU A 46 -2.39 -0.46 9.07
N SER A 47 -1.72 -0.94 10.11
CA SER A 47 -2.32 -1.83 11.11
C SER A 47 -3.44 -1.15 11.88
N GLY A 48 -3.23 0.10 12.30
CA GLY A 48 -4.24 0.91 12.99
C GLY A 48 -5.51 1.05 12.17
N ARG A 49 -5.41 1.35 10.88
CA ARG A 49 -6.58 1.49 10.01
C ARG A 49 -7.38 0.20 9.87
N THR A 50 -6.70 -0.94 9.74
CA THR A 50 -7.35 -2.25 9.68
C THR A 50 -8.04 -2.59 11.00
N HIS A 51 -7.35 -2.43 12.13
CA HIS A 51 -7.90 -2.76 13.45
C HIS A 51 -9.05 -1.84 13.89
N GLN A 52 -9.04 -0.57 13.48
CA GLN A 52 -10.11 0.39 13.76
C GLN A 52 -11.32 0.25 12.80
N GLY A 53 -11.33 -0.75 11.92
CA GLY A 53 -12.45 -0.97 10.99
C GLY A 53 -12.59 0.11 9.92
N LEU A 54 -11.54 0.91 9.68
CA LEU A 54 -11.50 1.95 8.64
C LEU A 54 -11.22 1.34 7.26
N MET A 55 -10.82 0.07 7.20
CA MET A 55 -10.71 -0.71 5.97
C MET A 55 -12.04 -1.44 5.71
N PRO A 56 -12.60 -1.37 4.48
CA PRO A 56 -13.74 -2.20 4.11
C PRO A 56 -13.40 -3.69 4.19
N ARG A 57 -14.43 -4.57 4.26
CA ARG A 57 -14.24 -6.04 4.33
C ARG A 57 -13.40 -6.62 3.19
N THR A 58 -13.42 -5.96 2.04
CA THR A 58 -12.55 -6.22 0.89
C THR A 58 -11.97 -4.89 0.45
N PRO A 59 -10.65 -4.79 0.20
CA PRO A 59 -10.05 -3.58 -0.35
C PRO A 59 -10.76 -3.14 -1.63
N ARG A 60 -10.85 -1.83 -1.85
CA ARG A 60 -11.53 -1.31 -3.04
C ARG A 60 -10.74 -1.73 -4.30
N PRO A 61 -11.42 -2.02 -5.43
CA PRO A 61 -10.74 -2.37 -6.67
C PRO A 61 -9.68 -1.34 -7.08
N HIS A 62 -10.00 -0.04 -6.93
CA HIS A 62 -9.06 1.05 -7.18
C HIS A 62 -7.73 0.90 -6.42
N ALA A 63 -7.79 0.54 -5.14
CA ALA A 63 -6.58 0.34 -4.33
C ALA A 63 -5.74 -0.83 -4.86
N LEU A 64 -6.38 -1.95 -5.22
CA LEU A 64 -5.69 -3.14 -5.75
C LEU A 64 -5.05 -2.86 -7.12
N ASP A 65 -5.79 -2.21 -8.01
CA ASP A 65 -5.32 -1.81 -9.35
C ASP A 65 -4.13 -0.85 -9.24
N THR A 66 -4.23 0.12 -8.33
CA THR A 66 -3.17 1.11 -8.14
C THR A 66 -1.90 0.49 -7.54
N HIS A 67 -2.00 -0.47 -6.61
CA HIS A 67 -0.82 -1.18 -6.10
C HIS A 67 -0.07 -1.93 -7.21
N GLU A 68 -0.78 -2.64 -8.07
CA GLU A 68 -0.15 -3.31 -9.21
C GLU A 68 0.45 -2.33 -10.21
N GLN A 69 -0.24 -1.22 -10.48
CA GLN A 69 0.28 -0.17 -11.36
C GLN A 69 1.58 0.42 -10.80
N VAL A 70 1.64 0.72 -9.50
CA VAL A 70 2.86 1.22 -8.86
C VAL A 70 3.98 0.18 -8.94
N ALA A 71 3.69 -1.09 -8.64
CA ALA A 71 4.69 -2.16 -8.73
C ALA A 71 5.28 -2.26 -10.15
N HIS A 72 4.44 -2.19 -11.18
CA HIS A 72 4.87 -2.19 -12.57
C HIS A 72 5.65 -0.94 -12.95
N ALA A 73 5.18 0.24 -12.55
CA ALA A 73 5.87 1.50 -12.83
C ALA A 73 7.26 1.54 -12.19
N ILE A 74 7.42 1.06 -10.96
CA ILE A 74 8.72 0.94 -10.30
C ILE A 74 9.64 -0.02 -11.05
N ARG A 75 9.14 -1.21 -11.43
CA ARG A 75 9.90 -2.20 -12.22
C ARG A 75 10.37 -1.61 -13.54
N ASP A 76 9.52 -0.85 -14.21
CA ASP A 76 9.77 -0.31 -15.55
C ASP A 76 10.54 1.03 -15.50
N GLY A 77 10.83 1.55 -14.30
CA GLY A 77 11.56 2.81 -14.09
C GLY A 77 10.74 4.09 -14.33
N ASP A 78 9.41 3.98 -14.40
CA ASP A 78 8.50 5.10 -14.58
C ASP A 78 8.14 5.74 -13.23
N ALA A 79 9.02 6.65 -12.78
CA ALA A 79 8.86 7.36 -11.53
C ALA A 79 7.58 8.21 -11.46
N ALA A 80 7.17 8.81 -12.58
CA ALA A 80 6.01 9.70 -12.61
C ALA A 80 4.71 8.91 -12.37
N THR A 81 4.56 7.75 -13.01
CA THR A 81 3.40 6.88 -12.78
C THR A 81 3.42 6.29 -11.37
N ALA A 82 4.59 5.90 -10.85
CA ALA A 82 4.70 5.38 -9.49
C ALA A 82 4.28 6.43 -8.45
N GLU A 83 4.78 7.67 -8.57
CA GLU A 83 4.42 8.77 -7.68
C GLU A 83 2.93 9.09 -7.75
N ALA A 84 2.38 9.23 -8.97
CA ALA A 84 0.96 9.51 -9.17
C ALA A 84 0.05 8.42 -8.58
N GLY A 85 0.43 7.15 -8.73
CA GLY A 85 -0.29 6.01 -8.13
C GLY A 85 -0.29 6.07 -6.61
N MET A 86 0.88 6.28 -6.00
CA MET A 86 1.01 6.40 -4.54
C MET A 86 0.21 7.60 -3.99
N ALA A 87 0.22 8.74 -4.69
CA ALA A 87 -0.60 9.89 -4.34
C ALA A 87 -2.10 9.61 -4.45
N SER A 88 -2.52 8.84 -5.47
CA SER A 88 -3.92 8.43 -5.64
C SER A 88 -4.41 7.56 -4.49
N LEU A 89 -3.58 6.62 -4.01
CA LEU A 89 -3.89 5.81 -2.82
C LEU A 89 -4.13 6.70 -1.59
N LEU A 90 -3.25 7.67 -1.33
CA LEU A 90 -3.40 8.60 -0.20
C LEU A 90 -4.68 9.45 -0.28
N ALA A 91 -5.06 9.88 -1.48
CA ALA A 91 -6.29 10.63 -1.70
C ALA A 91 -7.54 9.79 -1.38
N GLU A 92 -7.55 8.51 -1.80
CA GLU A 92 -8.63 7.58 -1.47
C GLU A 92 -8.77 7.43 0.06
N VAL A 93 -7.65 7.22 0.76
CA VAL A 93 -7.64 7.09 2.22
C VAL A 93 -8.18 8.33 2.90
N SER A 94 -7.74 9.51 2.46
CA SER A 94 -8.15 10.79 3.04
C SER A 94 -9.66 11.02 2.90
N SER A 95 -10.23 10.65 1.74
CA SER A 95 -11.67 10.72 1.51
C SER A 95 -12.50 9.74 2.34
N ALA A 96 -11.89 8.68 2.89
CA ALA A 96 -12.58 7.68 3.70
C ALA A 96 -12.66 8.05 5.20
N ILE A 97 -11.89 9.05 5.64
CA ILE A 97 -11.78 9.49 7.04
C ILE A 97 -12.64 10.76 7.30
N THR A 98 -13.19 11.37 6.25
CA THR A 98 -14.08 12.54 6.32
C THR A 98 -15.52 12.13 6.07
#